data_AF-A0A8J4AUQ9-F1
#
_entry.id   AF-A0A8J4AUQ9-F1
#
_cell.length_a   1.000
_cell.length_b   1.000
_cell.length_c   1.000
_cell.angle_alpha   90.00
_cell.angle_beta   90.00
_cell.angle_gamma   90.00
#
_symmetry.space_group_name_H-M   'P 1'
#
loop_
_entity.id
_entity.type
_entity.pdbx_description
1 polymer ?
#
loop_
_entity_poly.entity_id
_entity_poly.type
_entity_poly.pdbx_seq_one_letter_code
_entity_poly.pdbx_strand_id
1 'polypeptide(L)'
;MEEVLARRDRLKALRAAAQASAADDTAAPPPDTTEPEPEKPILKFRNYAVQDTKRIDHERVEAAQPPKFQEPVVETKPEDLPQEELLVNIAPKKANWDLKRDVQPKLDKLERRTQRAILEMMREEERRRLEEEGGVQD
;
A
#
# COMPACT_ATOMS: atom_id res chain seq x y z
N MET A 1 11.07 -1.12 -25.24
CA MET A 1 11.69 0.16 -24.81
C MET A 1 10.98 1.37 -25.43
N GLU A 2 10.64 1.32 -26.72
CA GLU A 2 9.97 2.41 -27.44
C GLU A 2 8.57 2.75 -26.90
N GLU A 3 7.78 1.77 -26.47
CA GLU A 3 6.45 1.99 -25.86
C GLU A 3 6.49 2.80 -24.55
N VAL A 4 7.57 2.64 -23.77
CA VAL A 4 7.77 3.39 -22.52
C VAL A 4 8.09 4.85 -22.80
N LEU A 5 8.85 5.11 -23.87
CA LEU A 5 9.16 6.46 -24.35
C LEU A 5 7.90 7.13 -24.91
N ALA A 6 7.11 6.44 -25.73
CA ALA A 6 5.86 6.94 -26.28
C ALA A 6 4.84 7.33 -25.20
N ARG A 7 4.71 6.52 -24.14
CA ARG A 7 3.84 6.85 -22.99
C ARG A 7 4.37 8.06 -22.23
N ARG A 8 5.68 8.15 -22.01
CA ARG A 8 6.30 9.29 -21.30
C ARG A 8 6.07 10.59 -22.05
N ASP A 9 6.19 10.58 -23.37
CA ASP A 9 6.05 11.78 -24.19
C ASP A 9 4.58 12.22 -24.30
N ARG A 10 3.64 11.26 -24.37
CA ARG A 10 2.19 11.55 -24.28
C ARG A 10 1.81 12.18 -22.93
N LEU A 11 2.36 11.68 -21.83
CA LEU A 11 2.10 12.25 -20.50
C LEU A 11 2.69 13.65 -20.33
N LYS A 12 3.86 13.91 -20.92
CA LYS A 12 4.45 15.26 -20.95
C LYS A 12 3.57 16.24 -21.75
N ALA A 13 3.06 15.83 -22.90
CA ALA A 13 2.17 16.65 -23.71
C ALA A 13 0.86 16.99 -22.97
N LEU A 14 0.24 16.02 -22.29
CA LEU A 14 -0.95 16.26 -21.46
C LEU A 14 -0.68 17.22 -20.30
N ARG A 15 0.48 17.11 -19.66
CA ARG A 15 0.86 18.00 -18.55
C ARG A 15 1.14 19.43 -19.01
N ALA A 16 1.77 19.58 -20.18
CA ALA A 16 1.99 20.89 -20.80
C ALA A 16 0.67 21.55 -21.21
N ALA A 17 -0.27 20.79 -21.78
CA ALA A 17 -1.60 21.28 -22.12
C ALA A 17 -2.39 21.72 -20.87
N ALA A 18 -2.33 20.93 -19.79
CA ALA A 18 -2.97 21.28 -18.52
C ALA A 18 -2.35 22.52 -17.85
N GLN A 19 -1.04 22.73 -18.00
CA GLN A 19 -0.36 23.93 -17.52
C GLN A 19 -0.68 25.15 -18.38
N ALA A 20 -0.84 24.98 -19.70
CA ALA A 20 -1.28 26.06 -20.59
C ALA A 20 -2.73 26.47 -20.28
N SER A 21 -3.63 25.52 -20.04
CA SER A 21 -5.01 25.84 -19.61
C SER A 21 -5.06 26.45 -18.20
N ALA A 22 -4.16 26.06 -17.30
CA ALA A 22 -4.08 26.66 -15.96
C ALA A 22 -3.43 28.05 -15.96
N ALA A 23 -2.66 28.41 -16.99
CA ALA A 23 -2.07 29.73 -17.13
C ALA A 23 -3.10 30.79 -17.57
N ASP A 24 -4.11 30.41 -18.36
CA ASP A 24 -5.23 31.29 -18.75
C ASP A 24 -6.18 31.61 -17.58
N ASP A 25 -6.15 30.84 -16.49
CA ASP A 25 -6.96 31.08 -15.27
C ASP A 25 -6.23 31.96 -14.21
N THR A 26 -5.06 32.54 -14.53
CA THR A 26 -4.26 33.34 -13.57
C THR A 26 -4.00 34.79 -13.96
N ALA A 27 -4.87 35.38 -14.79
CA ALA A 27 -4.87 36.82 -15.08
C ALA A 27 -6.25 37.44 -14.82
N ALA A 28 -6.44 37.97 -13.61
CA ALA A 28 -7.53 38.88 -13.20
C ALA A 28 -8.97 38.33 -13.31
N PRO A 29 -9.90 38.76 -12.43
CA PRO A 29 -11.31 38.41 -12.59
C PRO A 29 -11.84 38.95 -13.93
N PRO A 30 -12.76 38.24 -14.61
CA PRO A 30 -13.46 38.79 -15.76
C PRO A 30 -14.19 40.07 -15.34
N PRO A 31 -14.29 41.11 -16.21
CA PRO A 31 -15.21 42.21 -15.93
C PRO A 31 -16.62 41.62 -15.84
N ASP A 32 -17.29 41.93 -14.74
CA ASP A 32 -18.69 41.65 -14.46
C ASP A 32 -19.60 41.96 -15.67
N THR A 33 -19.88 40.95 -16.50
CA THR A 33 -21.19 40.82 -17.14
C THR A 33 -22.05 39.96 -16.24
N THR A 34 -22.32 40.49 -15.06
CA THR A 34 -23.35 39.99 -14.15
C THR A 34 -24.69 40.47 -14.69
N GLU A 35 -25.32 39.68 -15.55
CA GLU A 35 -26.79 39.68 -15.49
C GLU A 35 -27.17 39.20 -14.08
N PRO A 36 -28.06 39.89 -13.35
CA PRO A 36 -28.44 39.45 -12.02
C PRO A 36 -29.25 38.17 -12.14
N GLU A 37 -28.59 37.02 -12.00
CA GLU A 37 -29.32 35.78 -11.70
C GLU A 37 -30.12 36.01 -10.42
N PRO A 38 -31.44 35.73 -10.41
CA PRO A 38 -32.24 35.92 -9.21
C PRO A 38 -31.67 35.02 -8.10
N GLU A 39 -31.37 35.62 -6.95
CA GLU A 39 -30.88 34.92 -5.77
C GLU A 39 -31.78 33.71 -5.48
N LYS A 40 -31.24 32.49 -5.64
CA LYS A 40 -31.98 31.26 -5.34
C LYS A 40 -32.29 31.28 -3.84
N PRO A 41 -33.57 31.14 -3.42
CA PRO A 41 -33.90 31.22 -2.01
C PRO A 41 -33.21 30.09 -1.25
N ILE A 42 -32.43 30.46 -0.23
CA ILE A 42 -31.77 29.52 0.66
C ILE A 42 -32.87 28.85 1.51
N LEU A 43 -33.27 27.63 1.17
CA LEU A 43 -34.18 26.82 1.97
C LEU A 43 -33.49 26.44 3.29
N LYS A 44 -33.80 27.17 4.36
CA LYS A 44 -33.44 26.80 5.73
C LYS A 44 -34.57 25.97 6.31
N PHE A 45 -34.42 24.66 6.30
CA PHE A 45 -35.30 23.79 7.07
C PHE A 45 -35.06 24.05 8.55
N ARG A 46 -36.05 24.64 9.23
CA ARG A 46 -36.03 24.68 10.68
C ARG A 46 -36.36 23.27 11.18
N ASN A 47 -35.59 22.77 12.13
CA ASN A 47 -36.01 21.64 12.94
C ASN A 47 -37.17 22.14 13.81
N TYR A 48 -38.41 21.87 13.39
CA TYR A 48 -39.59 22.32 14.11
C TYR A 48 -39.80 21.43 15.33
N ALA A 49 -39.56 21.98 16.52
CA ALA A 49 -40.21 21.47 17.72
C ALA A 49 -41.71 21.77 17.60
N VAL A 50 -42.53 20.72 17.59
CA VAL A 50 -43.99 20.85 17.53
C VAL A 50 -44.45 21.60 18.78
N GLN A 51 -45.03 22.79 18.61
CA GLN A 51 -45.52 23.61 19.72
C GLN A 51 -46.87 23.11 20.26
N ASP A 52 -47.58 22.29 19.50
CA ASP A 52 -48.89 21.76 19.86
C ASP A 52 -48.76 20.56 20.82
N THR A 53 -48.73 20.86 22.12
CA THR A 53 -48.64 19.88 23.22
C THR A 53 -49.99 19.29 23.63
N LYS A 54 -51.10 19.71 23.00
CA LYS A 54 -52.46 19.30 23.39
C LYS A 54 -53.06 18.20 22.51
N ARG A 55 -52.58 18.07 21.27
CA ARG A 55 -53.09 17.11 20.28
C ARG A 55 -52.07 16.05 19.90
N ILE A 56 -50.79 16.30 20.16
CA ILE A 56 -49.70 15.43 19.74
C ILE A 56 -48.86 15.11 20.97
N ASP A 57 -49.08 13.91 21.50
CA ASP A 57 -48.26 13.37 22.58
C ASP A 57 -46.96 12.84 21.97
N HIS A 58 -45.84 13.42 22.40
CA HIS A 58 -44.51 13.01 21.94
C HIS A 58 -43.79 12.28 23.07
N GLU A 59 -43.34 11.05 22.81
CA GLU A 59 -42.43 10.34 23.69
C GLU A 59 -41.00 10.79 23.39
N ARG A 60 -40.50 11.76 24.16
CA ARG A 60 -39.11 12.21 24.05
C ARG A 60 -38.22 11.26 24.85
N VAL A 61 -37.67 10.27 24.17
CA VAL A 61 -36.67 9.37 24.75
C VAL A 61 -35.37 10.15 24.98
N GLU A 62 -34.83 10.06 26.20
CA GLU A 62 -33.53 10.63 26.49
C GLU A 62 -32.45 9.97 25.63
N ALA A 63 -31.52 10.76 25.10
CA ALA A 63 -30.42 10.21 24.32
C ALA A 63 -29.62 9.24 25.21
N ALA A 64 -29.51 7.98 24.78
CA ALA A 64 -28.76 6.97 25.51
C ALA A 64 -27.32 7.47 25.73
N GLN A 65 -26.92 7.64 27.00
CA GLN A 65 -25.53 7.91 27.32
C GLN A 65 -24.73 6.62 27.13
N PRO A 66 -23.76 6.60 26.20
CA PRO A 66 -22.86 5.45 26.11
C PRO A 66 -22.12 5.29 27.44
N PRO A 67 -21.82 4.05 27.87
CA PRO A 67 -21.02 3.82 29.06
C PRO A 67 -19.68 4.54 28.90
N LYS A 68 -19.24 5.22 29.97
CA LYS A 68 -17.93 5.87 30.00
C LYS A 68 -16.87 4.79 29.81
N PHE A 69 -16.24 4.81 28.63
CA PHE A 69 -15.15 3.93 28.30
C PHE A 69 -14.04 4.11 29.34
N GLN A 70 -13.79 3.08 30.14
CA GLN A 70 -12.58 3.00 30.93
C GLN A 70 -11.52 2.46 30.00
N GLU A 71 -10.56 3.31 29.63
CA GLU A 71 -9.35 2.86 28.97
C GLU A 71 -8.72 1.76 29.84
N PRO A 72 -8.46 0.56 29.30
CA PRO A 72 -7.71 -0.43 30.05
C PRO A 72 -6.35 0.18 30.35
N VAL A 73 -6.06 0.43 31.63
CA VAL A 73 -4.73 0.80 32.08
C VAL A 73 -3.86 -0.43 31.84
N VAL A 74 -3.18 -0.42 30.70
CA VAL A 74 -2.18 -1.43 30.38
C VAL A 74 -0.99 -1.14 31.29
N GLU A 75 -0.95 -1.77 32.47
CA GLU A 75 0.17 -1.67 33.43
C GLU A 75 1.48 -2.23 32.84
N THR A 76 1.39 -3.00 31.77
CA THR A 76 2.54 -3.39 30.96
C THR A 76 2.78 -2.31 29.92
N LYS A 77 3.75 -1.42 30.19
CA LYS A 77 4.43 -0.65 29.14
C LYS A 77 4.60 -1.58 27.93
N PRO A 78 4.06 -1.25 26.74
CA PRO A 78 4.36 -2.05 25.57
C PRO A 78 5.89 -2.06 25.51
N GLU A 79 6.49 -3.24 25.66
CA GLU A 79 7.86 -3.39 25.19
C GLU A 79 7.86 -2.79 23.80
N ASP A 80 8.82 -1.90 23.55
CA ASP A 80 9.05 -1.28 22.26
C ASP A 80 9.35 -2.39 21.25
N LEU A 81 8.33 -3.15 20.86
CA LEU A 81 8.34 -4.00 19.70
C LEU A 81 8.63 -3.04 18.56
N PRO A 82 9.73 -3.25 17.82
CA PRO A 82 10.17 -2.29 16.83
C PRO A 82 9.02 -2.04 15.86
N GLN A 83 8.43 -0.85 15.95
CA GLN A 83 7.34 -0.40 15.08
C GLN A 83 7.77 -0.43 13.60
N GLU A 84 9.08 -0.54 13.36
CA GLU A 84 9.73 -0.85 12.10
C GLU A 84 9.21 -2.14 11.44
N GLU A 85 8.84 -3.19 12.18
CA GLU A 85 8.34 -4.44 11.58
C GLU A 85 6.91 -4.32 11.02
N LEU A 86 6.12 -3.39 11.56
CA LEU A 86 4.74 -3.16 11.12
C LEU A 86 4.67 -2.18 9.93
N LEU A 87 5.56 -1.18 9.88
CA LEU A 87 5.60 -0.21 8.77
C LEU A 87 6.32 -0.75 7.52
N VAL A 88 7.21 -1.74 7.66
CA VAL A 88 7.93 -2.36 6.53
C VAL A 88 7.00 -3.18 5.61
N ASN A 89 5.76 -3.46 6.03
CA ASN A 89 4.76 -4.17 5.23
C ASN A 89 3.79 -3.27 4.44
N ILE A 90 3.96 -1.94 4.49
CA ILE A 90 3.08 -0.96 3.80
C ILE A 90 3.72 -0.45 2.49
N ALA A 91 4.84 -1.01 2.04
CA ALA A 91 5.36 -0.75 0.70
C ALA A 91 4.68 -1.68 -0.32
N PRO A 92 4.25 -1.20 -1.51
CA PRO A 92 3.89 -2.08 -2.60
C PRO A 92 5.11 -2.95 -2.93
N LYS A 93 4.97 -4.27 -2.72
CA LYS A 93 6.03 -5.24 -3.01
C LYS A 93 6.49 -5.09 -4.46
N LYS A 94 7.78 -5.34 -4.72
CA LYS A 94 8.32 -5.38 -6.09
C LYS A 94 7.49 -6.35 -6.92
N ALA A 95 7.15 -6.00 -8.17
CA ALA A 95 6.32 -6.82 -9.06
C ALA A 95 6.82 -8.29 -9.19
N ASN A 96 8.13 -8.50 -9.07
CA ASN A 96 8.76 -9.83 -9.20
C ASN A 96 8.96 -10.54 -7.85
N TRP A 97 8.38 -10.05 -6.75
CA TRP A 97 8.48 -10.65 -5.42
C TRP A 97 7.97 -12.09 -5.44
N ASP A 98 6.84 -12.31 -6.09
CA ASP A 98 6.20 -13.62 -6.19
C ASP A 98 7.07 -14.62 -6.95
N LEU A 99 7.63 -14.18 -8.08
CA LEU A 99 8.58 -14.97 -8.86
C LEU A 99 9.79 -15.39 -8.03
N LYS A 100 10.38 -14.46 -7.25
CA LYS A 100 11.51 -14.79 -6.37
C LYS A 100 11.11 -15.81 -5.31
N ARG A 101 9.97 -15.59 -4.63
CA ARG A 101 9.46 -16.48 -3.60
C ARG A 101 9.23 -17.89 -4.13
N ASP A 102 8.63 -18.01 -5.31
CA ASP A 102 8.23 -19.30 -5.88
C ASP A 102 9.40 -20.05 -6.54
N VAL A 103 10.42 -19.32 -7.03
CA VAL A 103 11.64 -19.90 -7.61
C VAL A 103 12.66 -20.28 -6.53
N GLN A 104 12.74 -19.54 -5.43
CA GLN A 104 13.71 -19.79 -4.35
C GLN A 104 13.74 -21.26 -3.86
N PRO A 105 12.63 -21.91 -3.48
CA PRO A 105 12.68 -23.28 -2.97
C PRO A 105 13.10 -24.31 -4.03
N LYS A 106 12.97 -23.98 -5.33
CA LYS A 106 13.45 -24.84 -6.43
C LYS A 106 14.96 -24.70 -6.58
N LEU A 107 15.48 -23.47 -6.49
CA LEU A 107 16.92 -23.21 -6.49
C LEU A 107 17.58 -23.82 -5.26
N ASP A 108 17.03 -23.67 -4.06
CA ASP A 108 17.59 -24.24 -2.84
C ASP A 108 17.65 -25.78 -2.92
N LYS A 109 16.64 -26.43 -3.52
CA LYS A 109 16.65 -27.88 -3.78
C LYS A 109 17.72 -28.28 -4.78
N LEU A 110 17.89 -27.50 -5.84
CA LEU A 110 18.90 -27.76 -6.87
C LEU A 110 20.31 -27.56 -6.30
N GLU A 111 20.53 -26.50 -5.54
CA GLU A 111 21.78 -26.17 -4.87
C GLU A 111 22.21 -27.28 -3.89
N ARG A 112 21.26 -27.79 -3.08
CA ARG A 112 21.54 -28.94 -2.20
C ARG A 112 21.95 -30.19 -2.97
N ARG A 113 21.40 -30.42 -4.17
CA ARG A 113 21.75 -31.58 -5.01
C ARG A 113 23.09 -31.38 -5.70
N THR A 114 23.37 -30.18 -6.22
CA THR A 114 24.68 -29.88 -6.83
C THR A 114 25.80 -29.94 -5.81
N GLN A 115 25.61 -29.40 -4.60
CA GLN A 115 26.59 -29.54 -3.51
C GLN A 115 26.85 -31.01 -3.15
N ARG A 116 25.81 -31.84 -3.07
CA ARG A 116 25.96 -33.28 -2.83
C ARG A 116 26.72 -33.98 -3.96
N ALA A 117 26.37 -33.69 -5.22
CA ALA A 117 27.04 -34.27 -6.38
C ALA A 117 28.52 -33.85 -6.44
N ILE A 118 28.83 -32.58 -6.14
CA ILE A 118 30.21 -32.11 -6.03
C ILE A 118 30.97 -32.90 -4.96
N LEU A 119 30.39 -33.06 -3.77
CA LEU A 119 31.03 -33.84 -2.69
C LEU A 119 31.23 -35.32 -3.06
N GLU A 120 30.29 -35.91 -3.81
CA GLU A 120 30.39 -37.28 -4.29
C GLU A 120 31.52 -37.44 -5.32
N MET A 121 31.59 -36.56 -6.33
CA MET A 121 32.69 -36.55 -7.30
C MET A 121 34.05 -36.38 -6.63
N MET A 122 34.18 -35.45 -5.67
CA MET A 122 35.42 -35.25 -4.91
C MET A 122 35.84 -36.53 -4.16
N ARG A 123 34.89 -37.24 -3.54
CA ARG A 123 35.18 -38.50 -2.83
C ARG A 123 35.62 -39.62 -3.78
N GLU A 124 35.00 -39.71 -4.96
CA GLU A 124 35.39 -40.68 -5.99
C GLU A 124 36.79 -40.40 -6.53
N GLU A 125 37.09 -39.12 -6.80
CA GLU A 125 38.42 -38.68 -7.23
C GLU A 125 39.49 -38.98 -6.17
N GLU A 126 39.23 -38.67 -4.90
CA GLU A 126 40.14 -38.99 -3.80
C GLU A 126 40.36 -40.50 -3.66
N ARG A 127 39.29 -41.31 -3.73
CA ARG A 127 39.40 -42.78 -3.70
C ARG A 127 40.24 -43.32 -4.84
N ARG A 128 39.99 -42.86 -6.07
CA ARG A 128 40.74 -43.25 -7.26
C ARG A 128 42.22 -42.90 -7.12
N ARG A 129 42.52 -41.69 -6.62
CA ARG A 129 43.90 -41.26 -6.36
C ARG A 129 44.60 -42.16 -5.35
N LEU A 130 43.92 -42.53 -4.26
CA LEU A 130 44.46 -43.45 -3.25
C LEU A 130 44.67 -44.87 -3.81
N GLU A 131 43.78 -45.37 -4.66
CA GLU A 131 43.92 -46.67 -5.34
C GLU A 131 45.12 -46.66 -6.32
N GLU A 132 45.31 -45.57 -7.07
CA GLU A 132 46.48 -45.38 -7.95
C GLU A 132 47.78 -45.26 -7.14
N GLU A 133 47.79 -44.56 -6.00
CA GLU A 133 48.97 -44.45 -5.12
C GLU A 133 49.28 -45.76 -4.37
N GLY A 134 48.25 -46.55 -4.03
CA GLY A 134 48.39 -47.85 -3.36
C GLY A 134 48.75 -49.00 -4.29
N GLY A 135 48.39 -48.94 -5.58
CA GLY A 135 48.72 -49.95 -6.59
C GLY A 135 50.12 -49.80 -7.22
N VAL A 136 50.87 -48.76 -6.87
CA VAL A 136 52.24 -48.49 -7.34
C VAL A 136 53.31 -49.03 -6.37
N GLN A 137 52.90 -49.60 -5.23
CA GLN A 137 53.77 -50.25 -4.25
C GLN A 137 53.61 -51.78 -4.30
N ASP A 138 54.01 -52.42 -5.39
CA ASP A 138 54.31 -53.87 -5.47
C ASP A 138 55.31 -54.15 -6.60
#